data_AF-A0A920K4P6-F1
#
_entry.id   AF-A0A920K4P6-F1
#
_cell.length_a   1.000
_cell.length_b   1.000
_cell.length_c   1.000
_cell.angle_alpha   90.00
_cell.angle_beta   90.00
_cell.angle_gamma   90.00
#
_symmetry.space_group_name_H-M   'P 1'
#
loop_
_entity.id
_entity.type
_entity.pdbx_description
1 polymer ?
#
loop_
_entity_poly.entity_id
_entity_poly.type
_entity_poly.pdbx_seq_one_letter_code
_entity_poly.pdbx_strand_id
1 'polypeptide(L)'
;MHLCLLVFLFLGLFIDDQLFFLIFRNINRNSERHRKLGILSASFFIDVFYIMPNALFPLRPLTSILSRKHEFEADSYAAENAEASQLISALIKLYKENSAPVITNKWFSLFYDSHPNALARINALE
;
A
#
# COMPACT_ATOMS: atom_id res chain seq x y z
N MET A 1 10.48 4.78 -7.53
CA MET A 1 10.06 5.75 -6.50
C MET A 1 10.27 7.20 -6.94
N HIS A 2 11.49 7.63 -7.29
CA HIS A 2 11.77 9.00 -7.77
C HIS A 2 11.01 9.41 -9.05
N LEU A 3 10.79 8.48 -9.99
CA LEU A 3 10.00 8.72 -11.19
C LEU A 3 8.52 9.02 -10.89
N CYS A 4 7.94 8.33 -9.89
CA CYS A 4 6.55 8.54 -9.48
C CYS A 4 6.39 9.92 -8.81
N LEU A 5 7.38 10.33 -8.02
CA LEU A 5 7.46 11.64 -7.38
C LEU A 5 7.55 12.78 -8.40
N LEU A 6 8.39 12.61 -9.43
CA LEU A 6 8.46 13.54 -10.56
C LEU A 6 7.15 13.58 -11.35
N VAL A 7 6.49 12.43 -11.56
CA VAL A 7 5.20 12.36 -12.26
C VAL A 7 4.08 13.03 -11.47
N PHE A 8 3.99 12.83 -10.14
CA PHE A 8 2.99 13.49 -9.31
C PHE A 8 3.26 14.98 -9.12
N LEU A 9 4.53 15.40 -9.00
CA LEU A 9 4.93 16.80 -9.02
C LEU A 9 4.57 17.44 -10.36
N PHE A 10 4.84 16.76 -11.48
CA PHE A 10 4.52 17.23 -12.83
C PHE A 10 3.01 17.31 -13.06
N LEU A 11 2.22 16.30 -12.67
CA LEU A 11 0.75 16.31 -12.75
C LEU A 11 0.13 17.39 -11.86
N GLY A 12 0.69 17.63 -10.67
CA GLY A 12 0.29 18.73 -9.79
C GLY A 12 0.55 20.11 -10.39
N LEU A 13 1.63 20.28 -11.17
CA LEU A 13 1.91 21.49 -11.93
C LEU A 13 1.05 21.62 -13.20
N PHE A 14 0.69 20.49 -13.83
CA PHE A 14 -0.12 20.46 -15.06
C PHE A 14 -1.61 20.73 -14.83
N ILE A 15 -2.11 20.50 -13.60
CA ILE A 15 -3.45 20.95 -13.17
C ILE A 15 -3.56 22.49 -13.23
N ASP A 16 -2.44 23.21 -13.29
CA ASP A 16 -2.33 24.67 -13.33
C ASP A 16 -2.14 25.26 -14.75
N ASP A 17 -2.19 24.45 -15.82
CA ASP A 17 -1.74 24.89 -17.15
C ASP A 17 -2.70 25.87 -17.87
N GLN A 18 -2.09 26.84 -18.54
CA GLN A 18 -2.63 28.10 -19.10
C GLN A 18 -3.78 27.93 -20.11
N LEU A 19 -4.03 26.71 -20.61
CA LEU A 19 -5.06 26.38 -21.60
C LEU A 19 -6.48 26.42 -21.01
N PHE A 20 -6.64 26.09 -19.72
CA PHE A 20 -7.89 26.29 -18.96
C PHE A 20 -8.19 27.80 -18.77
N PHE A 21 -7.15 28.60 -18.54
CA PHE A 21 -7.25 30.04 -18.29
C PHE A 21 -7.50 30.87 -19.57
N LEU A 22 -6.98 30.42 -20.72
CA LEU A 22 -7.19 31.05 -22.02
C LEU A 22 -8.65 30.98 -22.50
N ILE A 23 -9.39 29.93 -22.13
CA ILE A 23 -10.84 29.78 -22.40
C ILE A 23 -11.67 30.72 -21.49
N PHE A 24 -11.20 31.03 -20.28
CA PHE A 24 -11.85 31.90 -19.29
C PHE A 24 -11.28 33.34 -19.24
N ARG A 25 -10.49 33.73 -20.25
CA ARG A 25 -9.72 34.98 -20.37
C ARG A 25 -10.60 36.24 -20.57
N ASN A 26 -11.55 36.49 -19.67
CA ASN A 26 -12.23 37.78 -19.62
C ASN A 26 -12.54 38.29 -18.20
N ILE A 27 -11.82 37.82 -17.17
CA ILE A 27 -11.99 38.34 -15.80
C ILE A 27 -10.62 38.54 -15.14
N ASN A 28 -9.91 39.52 -15.68
CA ASN A 28 -8.63 40.00 -15.17
C ASN A 28 -8.83 40.73 -13.83
N ARG A 29 -8.77 40.02 -12.68
CA ARG A 29 -8.47 40.55 -11.31
C ARG A 29 -8.03 39.49 -10.24
N ASN A 30 -8.03 38.18 -10.53
CA ASN A 30 -7.83 37.12 -9.51
C ASN A 30 -6.43 36.42 -9.48
N SER A 31 -5.43 36.93 -10.20
CA SER A 31 -4.12 36.27 -10.43
C SER A 31 -3.43 35.68 -9.18
N GLU A 32 -3.38 36.43 -8.07
CA GLU A 32 -2.75 35.98 -6.82
C GLU A 32 -3.50 34.85 -6.11
N ARG A 33 -4.83 34.79 -6.28
CA ARG A 33 -5.68 33.77 -5.66
C ARG A 33 -5.52 32.41 -6.35
N HIS A 34 -5.32 32.41 -7.67
CA HIS A 34 -5.09 31.19 -8.44
C HIS A 34 -3.71 30.59 -8.15
N ARG A 35 -2.66 31.41 -8.06
CA ARG A 35 -1.32 30.95 -7.65
C ARG A 35 -1.32 30.31 -6.26
N LYS A 36 -2.02 30.90 -5.29
CA LYS A 36 -2.15 30.31 -3.94
C LYS A 36 -2.95 29.00 -3.94
N LEU A 37 -3.94 28.87 -4.84
CA LEU A 37 -4.74 27.66 -4.98
C LEU A 37 -3.95 26.50 -5.60
N GLY A 38 -3.15 26.77 -6.64
CA GLY A 38 -2.26 25.78 -7.27
C GLY A 38 -1.19 25.24 -6.31
N ILE A 39 -0.58 26.12 -5.52
CA ILE A 39 0.38 25.74 -4.47
C ILE A 39 -0.29 24.87 -3.40
N LEU A 40 -1.50 25.23 -2.95
CA LEU A 40 -2.24 24.44 -1.96
C LEU A 40 -2.57 23.03 -2.48
N SER A 41 -2.98 22.90 -3.75
CA SER A 41 -3.23 21.59 -4.35
C SER A 41 -1.94 20.76 -4.48
N ALA A 42 -0.83 21.36 -4.91
CA ALA A 42 0.44 20.66 -5.03
C ALA A 42 0.95 20.16 -3.67
N SER A 43 0.85 20.98 -2.62
CA SER A 43 1.17 20.58 -1.25
C SER A 43 0.30 19.41 -0.78
N PHE A 44 -1.01 19.44 -1.03
CA PHE A 44 -1.91 18.34 -0.68
C PHE A 44 -1.50 17.02 -1.33
N PHE A 45 -1.13 17.02 -2.60
CA PHE A 45 -0.67 15.81 -3.28
C PHE A 45 0.65 15.29 -2.69
N ILE A 46 1.60 16.16 -2.38
CA ILE A 46 2.86 15.77 -1.74
C ILE A 46 2.59 15.18 -0.34
N ASP A 47 1.73 15.82 0.43
CA ASP A 47 1.38 15.36 1.78
C ASP A 47 0.72 13.98 1.75
N VAL A 48 -0.29 13.78 0.91
CA VAL A 48 -1.07 12.53 0.86
C VAL A 48 -0.28 11.37 0.23
N PHE A 49 0.45 11.60 -0.85
CA PHE A 49 1.09 10.52 -1.61
C PHE A 49 2.53 10.24 -1.17
N TYR A 50 3.21 11.20 -0.56
CA TYR A 50 4.60 11.03 -0.13
C TYR A 50 4.75 11.05 1.39
N ILE A 51 4.24 12.08 2.08
CA ILE A 51 4.50 12.22 3.51
C ILE A 51 3.66 11.22 4.31
N MET A 52 2.36 11.11 4.01
CA MET A 52 1.42 10.30 4.77
C MET A 52 1.77 8.80 4.81
N PRO A 53 2.14 8.12 3.70
CA PRO A 53 2.48 6.69 3.74
C PRO A 53 3.72 6.39 4.59
N ASN A 54 4.69 7.30 4.62
CA ASN A 54 5.89 7.19 5.44
C ASN A 54 5.59 7.53 6.90
N ALA A 55 4.76 8.54 7.16
CA ALA A 55 4.32 8.91 8.50
C ALA A 55 3.47 7.82 9.17
N LEU A 56 2.70 7.06 8.38
CA LEU A 56 1.91 5.91 8.85
C LEU A 56 2.73 4.63 8.99
N PHE A 57 3.99 4.59 8.54
CA PHE A 57 4.84 3.40 8.62
C PHE A 57 4.94 2.79 10.03
N PRO A 58 5.07 3.57 11.13
CA PRO A 58 5.09 3.03 12.48
C PRO A 58 3.79 2.33 12.90
N LEU A 59 2.67 2.59 12.22
CA LEU A 59 1.37 1.93 12.47
C LEU A 59 1.23 0.61 11.69
N ARG A 60 2.14 0.30 10.74
CA ARG A 60 2.09 -0.96 9.97
C ARG A 60 2.07 -2.24 10.81
N PRO A 61 2.79 -2.35 11.94
CA PRO A 61 2.70 -3.53 12.79
C PRO A 61 1.28 -3.83 13.26
N LEU A 62 0.47 -2.81 13.55
CA LEU A 62 -0.92 -3.00 13.99
C LEU A 62 -1.75 -3.64 12.88
N THR A 63 -1.67 -3.10 11.66
CA THR A 63 -2.39 -3.64 10.50
C THR A 63 -1.88 -5.02 10.09
N SER A 64 -0.57 -5.25 10.19
CA SER A 64 0.06 -6.53 9.88
C SER A 64 -0.37 -7.62 10.87
N ILE A 65 -0.48 -7.31 12.17
CA ILE A 65 -1.01 -8.26 13.17
C ILE A 65 -2.46 -8.64 12.88
N LEU A 66 -3.33 -7.66 12.59
CA LEU A 66 -4.73 -7.93 12.23
C LEU A 66 -4.83 -8.78 10.96
N SER A 67 -4.06 -8.45 9.93
CA SER A 67 -4.01 -9.22 8.69
C SER A 67 -3.59 -10.67 8.92
N ARG A 68 -2.53 -10.91 9.72
CA ARG A 68 -2.10 -12.27 10.07
C ARG A 68 -3.16 -13.04 10.85
N LYS A 69 -3.87 -12.37 11.75
CA LYS A 69 -4.97 -13.01 12.49
C LYS A 69 -6.06 -13.52 11.52
N HIS A 70 -6.44 -12.72 10.53
CA HIS A 70 -7.44 -13.12 9.54
C HIS A 70 -6.96 -14.29 8.66
N GLU A 71 -5.66 -14.37 8.33
CA GLU A 71 -5.11 -15.53 7.62
C GLU A 71 -5.25 -16.82 8.42
N PHE A 72 -4.97 -16.79 9.72
CA PHE A 72 -5.14 -17.98 10.57
C PHE A 72 -6.61 -18.37 10.76
N GLU A 73 -7.51 -17.39 10.86
CA GLU A 73 -8.96 -17.65 10.91
C GLU A 73 -9.44 -18.27 9.59
N ALA A 74 -8.93 -17.81 8.45
CA ALA A 74 -9.22 -18.38 7.14
C ALA A 74 -8.67 -19.81 6.98
N ASP A 75 -7.46 -20.07 7.49
CA ASP A 75 -6.85 -21.40 7.49
C ASP A 75 -7.64 -22.39 8.36
N SER A 76 -8.08 -21.96 9.57
CA SER A 76 -8.95 -22.77 10.43
C SER A 76 -10.27 -23.08 9.74
N TYR A 77 -10.91 -22.07 9.14
CA TYR A 77 -12.15 -22.26 8.39
C TYR A 77 -11.96 -23.24 7.22
N ALA A 78 -10.85 -23.13 6.49
CA ALA A 78 -10.54 -24.05 5.40
C ALA A 78 -10.30 -25.48 5.91
N ALA A 79 -9.62 -25.66 7.05
CA ALA A 79 -9.40 -26.97 7.66
C ALA A 79 -10.68 -27.61 8.22
N GLU A 80 -11.66 -26.80 8.62
CA GLU A 80 -12.98 -27.28 9.07
C GLU A 80 -13.87 -27.72 7.90
N ASN A 81 -13.72 -27.09 6.73
CA ASN A 81 -14.59 -27.30 5.56
C ASN A 81 -13.95 -28.16 4.45
N ALA A 82 -12.64 -28.41 4.51
CA ALA A 82 -11.87 -29.18 3.55
C ALA A 82 -10.70 -29.91 4.26
N GLU A 83 -10.00 -30.78 3.55
CA GLU A 83 -8.86 -31.48 4.16
C GLU A 83 -7.66 -30.57 4.38
N ALA A 84 -7.26 -30.41 5.65
CA ALA A 84 -6.07 -29.66 6.05
C ALA A 84 -4.78 -30.15 5.35
N SER A 85 -4.68 -31.46 5.08
CA SER A 85 -3.56 -32.08 4.35
C SER A 85 -3.38 -31.50 2.94
N GLN A 86 -4.48 -31.19 2.26
CA GLN A 86 -4.49 -30.59 0.92
C GLN A 86 -4.09 -29.12 0.99
N LEU A 87 -4.54 -28.40 2.02
CA LEU A 87 -4.14 -27.01 2.26
C LEU A 87 -2.64 -26.90 2.53
N ILE A 88 -2.07 -27.75 3.39
CA ILE A 88 -0.63 -27.82 3.64
C ILE A 88 0.14 -28.11 2.35
N SER A 89 -0.32 -29.09 1.56
CA SER A 89 0.30 -29.44 0.28
C SER A 89 0.27 -28.27 -0.72
N ALA A 90 -0.84 -27.54 -0.77
CA ALA A 90 -0.98 -26.35 -1.61
C ALA A 90 -0.05 -25.21 -1.17
N LEU A 91 0.06 -24.96 0.15
CA LEU A 91 0.97 -23.95 0.70
C LEU A 91 2.44 -24.27 0.36
N ILE A 92 2.86 -25.54 0.54
CA ILE A 92 4.22 -25.97 0.20
C ILE A 92 4.50 -25.75 -1.29
N LYS A 93 3.57 -26.16 -2.16
CA LYS A 93 3.70 -25.97 -3.61
C LYS A 93 3.81 -24.49 -3.97
N LEU A 94 2.93 -23.65 -3.43
CA LEU A 94 2.89 -22.22 -3.68
C LEU A 94 4.20 -21.52 -3.29
N TYR A 95 4.75 -21.84 -2.11
CA TYR A 95 6.00 -21.23 -1.65
C TYR A 95 7.21 -21.72 -2.44
N LYS A 96 7.22 -23.00 -2.83
CA LYS A 96 8.26 -23.56 -3.69
C LYS A 96 8.28 -22.91 -5.08
N GLU A 97 7.11 -22.71 -5.68
CA GLU A 97 6.99 -22.11 -7.01
C GLU A 97 7.29 -20.61 -7.00
N ASN A 98 6.87 -19.88 -5.97
CA ASN A 98 7.12 -18.45 -5.86
C ASN A 98 8.53 -18.09 -5.34
N SER A 99 9.38 -19.08 -5.03
CA SER A 99 10.68 -18.87 -4.38
C SER A 99 10.58 -17.97 -3.15
N ALA A 100 9.44 -18.01 -2.47
CA ALA A 100 9.16 -17.16 -1.32
C ALA A 100 9.95 -17.68 -0.10
N PRO A 101 10.55 -16.78 0.70
CA PRO A 101 11.28 -17.19 1.89
C PRO A 101 10.34 -17.91 2.87
N VAL A 102 10.68 -19.16 3.19
CA VAL A 102 9.92 -19.99 4.14
C VAL A 102 10.06 -19.48 5.58
N ILE A 103 11.15 -18.77 5.87
CA ILE A 103 11.45 -18.19 7.18
C ILE A 103 11.80 -16.71 6.99
N THR A 104 11.10 -15.84 7.72
CA THR A 104 11.40 -14.40 7.78
C THR A 104 11.71 -13.97 9.22
N ASN A 105 12.58 -12.98 9.40
CA ASN A 105 12.87 -12.43 10.72
C ASN A 105 11.59 -11.78 11.29
N LYS A 106 11.30 -12.00 12.59
CA LYS A 106 10.10 -11.47 13.26
C LYS A 106 9.94 -9.95 13.13
N TRP A 107 11.01 -9.19 13.32
CA TRP A 107 10.97 -7.72 13.22
C TRP A 107 10.71 -7.25 11.81
N PHE A 108 11.34 -7.88 10.82
CA PHE A 108 11.06 -7.57 9.42
C PHE A 108 9.60 -7.90 9.07
N SER A 109 9.15 -9.10 9.47
CA SER A 109 7.79 -9.58 9.21
C SER A 109 6.71 -8.69 9.82
N LEU A 110 6.96 -8.11 11.01
CA LEU A 110 6.02 -7.18 11.65
C LEU A 110 5.73 -5.93 10.80
N PHE A 111 6.71 -5.40 10.06
CA PHE A 111 6.55 -4.16 9.30
C PHE A 111 6.22 -4.37 7.82
N TYR A 112 6.70 -5.48 7.25
CA TYR A 112 6.66 -5.69 5.79
C TYR A 112 5.74 -6.82 5.36
N ASP A 113 5.60 -7.88 6.16
CA ASP A 113 4.79 -9.03 5.77
C ASP A 113 3.34 -8.82 6.22
N SER A 114 2.41 -8.80 5.26
CA SER A 114 0.96 -8.83 5.54
C SER A 114 0.46 -10.22 5.92
N HIS A 115 1.18 -11.26 5.48
CA HIS A 115 0.82 -12.66 5.72
C HIS A 115 1.86 -13.33 6.62
N PRO A 116 1.46 -14.32 7.43
CA PRO A 116 2.41 -15.14 8.15
C PRO A 116 3.22 -15.99 7.14
N ASN A 117 4.45 -16.36 7.51
CA ASN A 117 5.27 -17.25 6.69
C ASN A 117 4.63 -18.65 6.59
N ALA A 118 5.00 -19.43 5.56
CA ALA A 118 4.45 -20.76 5.32
C ALA A 118 4.59 -21.68 6.53
N LEU A 119 5.77 -21.67 7.18
CA LEU A 119 6.03 -22.52 8.33
C LEU A 119 5.06 -22.22 9.48
N ALA A 120 4.78 -20.95 9.76
CA ALA A 120 3.82 -20.55 10.78
C ALA A 120 2.39 -20.99 10.46
N ARG A 121 1.98 -21.00 9.18
CA ARG A 121 0.67 -21.49 8.75
C ARG A 121 0.57 -23.00 8.82
N ILE A 122 1.58 -23.71 8.34
CA ILE A 122 1.66 -25.19 8.40
C ILE A 122 1.61 -25.65 9.86
N ASN A 123 2.41 -25.04 10.74
CA ASN A 123 2.41 -25.36 12.17
C ASN A 123 1.06 -25.06 12.86
N ALA A 124 0.21 -24.22 12.29
CA ALA A 124 -1.13 -23.94 12.84
C ALA A 124 -2.19 -24.93 12.31
N LEU A 125 -1.88 -25.69 11.25
CA LEU A 125 -2.75 -26.67 10.60
C LEU A 125 -2.40 -28.13 10.98
N GLU A 126 -1.19 -28.37 11.49
CA GLU A 126 -0.75 -29.63 12.10
C GLU A 126 -1.32 -29.81 13.52
#